data_AF-A0AAW2NGU1-F1
#
_entry.id   AF-A0AAW2NGU1-F1
#
_cell.length_a   1.000
_cell.length_b   1.000
_cell.length_c   1.000
_cell.angle_alpha   90.00
_cell.angle_beta   90.00
_cell.angle_gamma   90.00
#
_symmetry.space_group_name_H-M   'P 1'
#
loop_
_entity.id
_entity.type
_entity.pdbx_description
1 polymer ?
#
loop_
_entity_poly.entity_id
_entity_poly.type
_entity_poly.pdbx_seq_one_letter_code
_entity_poly.pdbx_strand_id
1 'polypeptide(L)'
;MLTNTTTLEEQIANLTRARKVLAKHVEEQDSQISKLMNKINNIDDNHMAGKQVEGQDEVETSLKQQSNERERSSIKELQVSSGGLIPIDQLKTYIMGTIQNKLDGSSKSSMTYTKPYTERINNLKMSIGYQPPKF
;
A
#
# COMPACT_ATOMS: atom_id res chain seq x y z
N MET A 1 12.65 -19.29 -49.36
CA MET A 1 12.54 -18.90 -47.94
C MET A 1 13.28 -19.94 -47.11
N LEU A 2 14.22 -19.52 -46.26
CA LEU A 2 15.02 -20.41 -45.41
C LEU A 2 14.19 -20.76 -44.16
N THR A 3 13.73 -22.00 -44.06
CA THR A 3 13.06 -22.51 -42.86
C THR A 3 14.11 -22.96 -41.86
N ASN A 4 14.40 -22.14 -40.87
CA ASN A 4 15.22 -22.51 -39.71
C ASN A 4 14.42 -23.46 -38.82
N THR A 5 14.33 -24.73 -39.18
CA THR A 5 13.78 -25.77 -38.32
C THR A 5 14.87 -26.17 -37.32
N THR A 6 14.92 -25.51 -36.15
CA THR A 6 15.80 -25.91 -35.04
C THR A 6 15.49 -27.37 -34.68
N THR A 7 16.47 -28.25 -34.88
CA THR A 7 16.35 -29.70 -34.66
C THR A 7 15.94 -29.99 -33.22
N LEU A 8 15.18 -31.07 -32.99
CA LEU A 8 14.71 -31.48 -31.65
C LEU A 8 15.85 -31.56 -30.60
N GLU A 9 17.05 -31.97 -31.03
CA GLU A 9 18.26 -31.98 -30.21
C GLU A 9 18.66 -30.57 -29.73
N GLU A 10 18.53 -29.55 -30.56
CA GLU A 10 18.82 -28.16 -30.21
C GLU A 10 17.84 -27.65 -29.15
N GLN A 11 16.55 -28.02 -29.25
CA GLN A 11 15.55 -27.68 -28.23
C GLN A 11 15.87 -28.34 -26.89
N ILE A 12 16.28 -29.61 -26.90
CA ILE A 12 16.69 -30.33 -25.69
C ILE A 12 17.94 -29.69 -25.07
N ALA A 13 18.93 -29.32 -25.89
CA ALA A 13 20.13 -28.64 -25.43
C ALA A 13 19.80 -27.27 -24.81
N ASN A 14 18.90 -26.50 -25.43
CA ASN A 14 18.45 -25.20 -24.92
C ASN A 14 17.69 -25.33 -23.59
N LEU A 15 16.77 -26.29 -23.47
CA LEU A 15 16.06 -26.58 -22.22
C LEU A 15 17.01 -27.04 -21.11
N THR A 16 17.98 -27.89 -21.44
CA THR A 16 18.99 -28.35 -20.49
C THR A 16 19.86 -27.20 -19.99
N ARG A 17 20.25 -26.29 -20.89
CA ARG A 17 20.97 -25.07 -20.53
C ARG A 17 20.12 -24.16 -19.65
N ALA A 18 18.86 -23.91 -20.02
CA ALA A 18 17.94 -23.07 -19.25
C ALA A 18 17.74 -23.62 -17.82
N ARG A 19 17.55 -24.94 -17.68
CA ARG A 19 17.45 -25.61 -16.39
C ARG A 19 18.72 -25.42 -15.56
N LYS A 20 19.90 -25.55 -16.17
CA LYS A 20 21.19 -25.36 -15.48
C LYS A 20 21.37 -23.92 -14.99
N VAL A 21 21.00 -22.92 -15.81
CA VAL A 21 21.05 -21.51 -15.42
C VAL A 21 20.09 -21.25 -14.27
N LEU A 22 18.86 -21.76 -14.34
CA LEU A 22 17.85 -21.59 -13.29
C LEU A 22 18.30 -22.25 -11.97
N ALA A 23 18.87 -23.46 -12.03
CA ALA A 23 19.38 -24.15 -10.85
C ALA A 23 20.48 -23.34 -10.13
N LYS A 24 21.42 -22.77 -10.88
CA LYS A 24 22.45 -21.88 -10.32
C LYS A 24 21.86 -20.61 -9.70
N HIS A 25 20.82 -20.05 -10.32
CA HIS A 25 20.16 -18.86 -9.79
C HIS A 25 19.46 -19.15 -8.46
N VAL A 26 18.79 -20.30 -8.34
CA VAL A 26 18.17 -20.74 -7.08
C VAL A 26 19.21 -20.95 -5.98
N GLU A 27 20.33 -21.62 -6.29
CA GLU A 27 21.42 -21.84 -5.32
C GLU A 27 22.05 -20.51 -4.81
N GLU A 28 22.20 -19.53 -5.70
CA GLU A 28 22.65 -18.18 -5.33
C GLU A 28 21.63 -17.47 -4.44
N GLN A 29 20.33 -17.54 -4.77
CA GLN A 29 19.28 -16.97 -3.93
C GLN A 29 19.22 -17.62 -2.56
N ASP A 30 19.35 -18.94 -2.45
CA ASP A 30 19.40 -19.67 -1.18
C ASP A 30 20.61 -19.26 -0.32
N SER A 31 21.75 -18.99 -0.95
CA SER A 31 22.94 -18.45 -0.29
C SER A 31 22.69 -17.04 0.25
N GLN A 32 22.00 -16.19 -0.50
CA GLN A 32 21.61 -14.85 -0.05
C GLN A 32 20.60 -14.90 1.10
N ILE A 33 19.60 -15.79 1.02
CA ILE A 33 18.62 -16.02 2.09
C ILE A 33 19.34 -16.50 3.35
N SER A 34 20.27 -17.44 3.24
CA SER A 34 21.07 -17.92 4.38
C SER A 34 21.88 -16.79 5.04
N LYS A 35 22.49 -15.92 4.22
CA LYS A 35 23.23 -14.73 4.71
C LYS A 35 22.30 -13.74 5.43
N LEU A 36 21.11 -13.50 4.91
CA LEU A 36 20.11 -12.63 5.54
C LEU A 36 19.57 -13.25 6.83
N MET A 37 19.28 -14.55 6.83
CA MET A 37 18.79 -15.29 7.99
C MET A 37 19.80 -15.24 9.15
N ASN A 38 21.09 -15.44 8.84
CA ASN A 38 22.15 -15.28 9.85
C ASN A 38 22.18 -13.85 10.40
N LYS A 39 22.03 -12.80 9.58
CA LYS A 39 21.97 -11.42 10.08
C LYS A 39 20.79 -11.20 11.03
N ILE A 40 19.61 -11.74 10.71
CA ILE A 40 18.42 -11.63 11.57
C ILE A 40 18.67 -12.31 12.91
N ASN A 41 19.21 -13.54 12.92
CA ASN A 41 19.51 -14.25 14.16
C ASN A 41 20.54 -13.50 15.02
N ASN A 42 21.58 -12.92 14.41
CA ASN A 42 22.54 -12.09 15.13
C ASN A 42 21.91 -10.80 15.69
N ILE A 43 20.88 -10.24 15.05
CA ILE A 43 20.14 -9.07 15.57
C ILE A 43 19.29 -9.47 16.79
N ASP A 44 18.63 -10.62 16.74
CA ASP A 44 17.81 -11.13 17.85
C ASP A 44 18.68 -11.50 19.07
N ASP A 45 19.84 -12.11 18.84
CA ASP A 45 20.84 -12.40 19.88
C ASP A 45 21.45 -11.12 20.50
N ASN A 46 21.73 -10.09 19.68
CA ASN A 46 22.21 -8.77 20.18
C ASN A 46 21.11 -7.96 20.89
N HIS A 47 19.83 -8.27 20.72
CA HIS A 47 18.76 -7.63 21.48
C HIS A 47 18.61 -8.23 22.89
N MET A 48 19.21 -9.41 23.14
CA MET A 48 19.30 -10.04 24.47
C MET A 48 20.65 -9.85 25.16
N ALA A 49 21.73 -9.60 24.41
CA ALA A 49 23.06 -9.29 24.95
C ALA A 49 23.40 -7.81 24.71
N GLY A 50 23.29 -7.01 25.77
CA GLY A 50 23.49 -5.56 25.69
C GLY A 50 24.84 -5.11 25.12
N LYS A 51 24.73 -4.09 24.25
CA LYS A 51 25.62 -2.92 24.06
C LYS A 51 26.81 -3.04 23.08
N GLN A 52 26.74 -2.09 22.13
CA GLN A 52 27.80 -1.24 21.54
C GLN A 52 28.40 -1.58 20.15
N VAL A 53 28.71 -0.46 19.45
CA VAL A 53 29.54 -0.24 18.24
C VAL A 53 28.76 -0.30 16.91
N GLU A 54 28.33 0.80 16.29
CA GLU A 54 29.03 1.95 15.66
C GLU A 54 29.57 1.66 14.25
N GLY A 55 29.09 2.43 13.26
CA GLY A 55 29.85 2.77 12.05
C GLY A 55 29.25 2.41 10.68
N GLN A 56 28.99 3.46 9.89
CA GLN A 56 29.21 3.59 8.43
C GLN A 56 28.13 3.05 7.47
N ASP A 57 27.84 3.64 6.31
CA ASP A 57 27.94 4.98 5.68
C ASP A 57 27.21 4.81 4.32
N GLU A 58 26.77 5.91 3.70
CA GLU A 58 26.31 6.14 2.31
C GLU A 58 26.10 4.94 1.34
N VAL A 59 25.05 4.87 0.51
CA VAL A 59 24.80 5.73 -0.66
C VAL A 59 23.35 5.55 -1.12
N GLU A 60 22.62 6.67 -1.20
CA GLU A 60 21.38 6.79 -1.95
C GLU A 60 21.67 6.89 -3.45
N THR A 61 21.01 6.09 -4.29
CA THR A 61 20.75 6.49 -5.68
C THR A 61 19.29 6.28 -6.03
N SER A 62 18.63 7.42 -6.15
CA SER A 62 17.23 7.64 -6.46
C SER A 62 16.83 7.22 -7.88
N LEU A 63 15.61 6.68 -7.93
CA LEU A 63 14.53 6.95 -8.88
C LEU A 63 14.82 6.97 -10.38
N LYS A 64 14.13 6.05 -11.06
CA LYS A 64 13.35 6.43 -12.24
C LYS A 64 12.05 5.61 -12.31
N GLN A 65 10.96 6.16 -11.79
CA GLN A 65 9.61 5.72 -12.14
C GLN A 65 8.80 6.93 -12.60
N GLN A 66 8.68 7.00 -13.92
CA GLN A 66 7.72 7.80 -14.65
C GLN A 66 6.38 7.06 -14.55
N SER A 67 5.37 7.65 -13.92
CA SER A 67 3.99 7.22 -14.14
C SER A 67 3.03 8.40 -14.05
N ASN A 68 2.09 8.36 -14.98
CA ASN A 68 1.26 9.45 -15.44
C ASN A 68 0.19 9.89 -14.43
N GLU A 69 -0.20 11.15 -14.62
CA GLU A 69 -1.24 11.90 -13.93
C GLU A 69 -2.62 11.24 -14.04
N ARG A 70 -3.25 10.93 -12.90
CA ARG A 70 -4.59 11.41 -12.52
C ARG A 70 -4.96 10.94 -11.11
N GLU A 71 -5.50 11.89 -10.34
CA GLU A 71 -6.19 11.72 -9.05
C GLU A 71 -5.35 11.22 -7.86
N ARG A 72 -4.27 11.94 -7.52
CA ARG A 72 -3.74 11.87 -6.16
C ARG A 72 -4.47 12.89 -5.29
N SER A 73 -5.55 12.47 -4.63
CA SER A 73 -5.76 12.96 -3.26
C SER A 73 -4.42 12.73 -2.53
N SER A 74 -3.91 13.74 -1.84
CA SER A 74 -2.57 13.73 -1.22
C SER A 74 -2.49 12.63 -0.15
N ILE A 75 -2.36 11.37 -0.55
CA ILE A 75 -2.05 10.27 0.33
C ILE A 75 -0.62 10.54 0.78
N LYS A 76 -0.45 11.05 2.00
CA LYS A 76 0.86 11.07 2.65
C LYS A 76 1.30 9.62 2.76
N GLU A 77 2.19 9.20 1.88
CA GLU A 77 2.76 7.86 1.90
C GLU A 77 3.41 7.63 3.26
N LEU A 78 3.05 6.50 3.88
CA LEU A 78 3.57 6.13 5.18
C LEU A 78 5.00 5.61 4.97
N GLN A 79 6.00 6.30 5.52
CA GLN A 79 7.37 5.80 5.48
C GLN A 79 7.45 4.52 6.31
N VAL A 80 7.73 3.41 5.65
CA VAL A 80 7.95 2.12 6.29
C VAL A 80 9.44 2.02 6.61
N SER A 81 9.78 1.61 7.84
CA SER A 81 11.16 1.40 8.25
C SER A 81 11.82 0.33 7.38
N SER A 82 13.16 0.33 7.27
CA SER A 82 13.92 -0.66 6.50
C SER A 82 13.63 -2.12 6.89
N GLY A 83 13.06 -2.36 8.08
CA GLY A 83 12.58 -3.68 8.53
C GLY A 83 11.14 -4.03 8.15
N GLY A 84 10.48 -3.25 7.30
CA GLY A 84 9.06 -3.47 6.92
C GLY A 84 8.05 -3.09 8.00
N LEU A 85 8.51 -2.56 9.14
CA LEU A 85 7.68 -2.16 10.26
C LEU A 85 7.36 -0.67 10.20
N ILE A 86 6.17 -0.32 10.67
CA ILE A 86 5.71 1.05 10.80
C ILE A 86 5.87 1.46 12.27
N PRO A 87 6.64 2.52 12.58
CA PRO A 87 6.72 3.05 13.93
C PRO A 87 5.34 3.45 14.47
N ILE A 88 5.05 3.07 15.72
CA ILE A 88 3.75 3.29 16.36
C ILE A 88 3.38 4.79 16.36
N ASP A 89 4.35 5.68 16.57
CA ASP A 89 4.11 7.12 16.63
C ASP A 89 3.73 7.71 15.26
N GLN A 90 4.31 7.16 14.19
CA GLN A 90 3.95 7.55 12.82
C GLN A 90 2.55 7.06 12.47
N LEU A 91 2.20 5.84 12.85
CA LEU A 91 0.85 5.29 12.68
C LEU A 91 -0.19 6.13 13.43
N LYS A 92 0.07 6.46 14.69
CA LYS A 92 -0.79 7.33 15.50
C LYS A 92 -0.99 8.69 14.84
N THR A 93 0.09 9.32 14.40
CA THR A 93 0.05 10.63 13.73
C THR A 93 -0.75 10.57 12.42
N TYR A 94 -0.57 9.50 11.64
CA TYR A 94 -1.29 9.31 10.40
C TYR A 94 -2.80 9.11 10.62
N ILE A 95 -3.18 8.24 11.56
CA ILE A 95 -4.58 8.02 11.93
C ILE A 95 -5.21 9.32 12.43
N MET A 96 -4.53 10.03 13.34
CA MET A 96 -5.00 11.31 13.89
C MET A 96 -5.20 12.35 12.80
N GLY A 97 -4.20 12.55 11.93
CA GLY A 97 -4.28 13.51 10.83
C GLY A 97 -5.35 13.15 9.80
N THR A 98 -5.58 11.86 9.56
CA THR A 98 -6.65 11.39 8.66
C THR A 98 -8.03 11.69 9.25
N ILE A 99 -8.26 11.37 10.53
CA ILE A 99 -9.51 11.66 11.22
C ILE A 99 -9.76 13.17 11.22
N GLN A 100 -8.75 13.97 11.58
CA GLN A 100 -8.86 15.42 11.61
C GLN A 100 -9.13 16.01 10.23
N ASN A 101 -8.44 15.53 9.18
CA ASN A 101 -8.72 15.97 7.81
C ASN A 101 -10.14 15.64 7.35
N LYS A 102 -10.67 14.47 7.72
CA LYS A 102 -12.06 14.09 7.42
C LYS A 102 -13.06 14.91 8.24
N LEU A 103 -12.73 15.30 9.46
CA LEU A 103 -13.58 16.13 10.30
C LEU A 103 -13.58 17.59 9.83
N ASP A 104 -12.40 18.19 9.64
CA ASP A 104 -12.21 19.59 9.24
C ASP A 104 -12.58 19.81 7.77
N GLY A 105 -12.31 18.83 6.90
CA GLY A 105 -12.75 18.81 5.50
C GLY A 105 -14.24 18.45 5.33
N SER A 106 -14.87 17.87 6.35
CA SER A 106 -16.33 17.69 6.43
C SER A 106 -17.01 18.95 6.96
N SER A 107 -16.60 20.13 6.48
CA SER A 107 -17.33 21.39 6.71
C SER A 107 -18.66 21.44 5.94
N LYS A 108 -19.03 20.37 5.22
CA LYS A 108 -20.26 20.26 4.45
C LYS A 108 -20.95 18.94 4.75
N SER A 109 -22.11 19.03 5.39
CA SER A 109 -23.04 17.93 5.63
C SER A 109 -22.59 16.98 6.74
N SER A 110 -22.89 17.36 7.98
CA SER A 110 -23.51 16.36 8.86
C SER A 110 -24.68 15.81 8.05
N MET A 111 -24.50 14.63 7.46
CA MET A 111 -25.55 13.95 6.72
C MET A 111 -26.58 13.45 7.74
N THR A 112 -27.24 14.37 8.43
CA THR A 112 -28.46 14.06 9.16
C THR A 112 -29.40 13.55 8.11
N TYR A 113 -29.74 12.26 8.22
CA TYR A 113 -30.68 11.59 7.35
C TYR A 113 -31.96 12.43 7.27
N THR A 114 -32.11 13.13 6.15
CA THR A 114 -33.30 13.91 5.87
C THR A 114 -34.29 12.95 5.27
N LYS A 115 -35.40 12.70 5.98
CA LYS A 115 -36.44 11.80 5.46
C LYS A 115 -36.89 12.32 4.09
N PRO A 116 -36.93 11.48 3.04
CA PRO A 116 -37.28 11.93 1.67
C PRO A 116 -38.70 12.49 1.57
N TYR A 117 -39.54 12.23 2.57
CA TYR A 117 -40.92 12.68 2.62
C TYR A 117 -41.11 14.01 3.36
N THR A 118 -40.11 14.54 4.06
CA THR A 118 -40.28 15.78 4.85
C THR A 118 -40.70 16.95 3.96
N GLU A 119 -40.06 17.11 2.81
CA GLU A 119 -40.40 18.16 1.85
C GLU A 119 -41.81 17.97 1.27
N ARG A 120 -42.16 16.73 0.89
CA ARG A 120 -43.49 16.40 0.37
C ARG A 120 -44.59 16.68 1.40
N ILE A 121 -44.37 16.34 2.66
CA ILE A 121 -45.31 16.59 3.77
C ILE A 121 -45.45 18.10 4.03
N ASN A 122 -44.34 18.84 4.03
CA ASN A 122 -44.38 20.29 4.19
C ASN A 122 -45.16 20.96 3.06
N ASN A 123 -45.05 20.47 1.83
CA ASN A 123 -45.81 20.97 0.68
C ASN A 123 -47.31 20.64 0.73
N LEU A 124 -47.70 19.57 1.43
CA LEU A 124 -49.10 19.21 1.68
C LEU A 124 -49.69 19.89 2.92
N LYS A 125 -48.89 20.64 3.68
CA LYS A 125 -49.34 21.29 4.89
C LYS A 125 -50.36 22.38 4.52
N MET A 126 -51.56 22.25 5.08
CA MET A 126 -52.60 23.25 4.89
C MET A 126 -52.18 24.59 5.50
N SER A 127 -52.57 25.69 4.85
CA SER A 127 -52.29 27.05 5.33
C SER A 127 -52.88 27.27 6.71
N ILE A 128 -52.25 28.16 7.48
CA ILE A 128 -52.80 28.60 8.77
C ILE A 128 -54.20 29.19 8.50
N GLY A 129 -55.23 28.64 9.14
CA GLY A 129 -56.63 29.02 8.89
C GLY A 129 -57.39 28.20 7.85
N TYR A 130 -56.84 27.10 7.33
CA TYR A 130 -57.64 26.16 6.55
C TYR A 130 -58.78 25.59 7.40
N GLN A 131 -60.02 25.82 6.94
CA GLN A 131 -61.20 25.21 7.52
C GLN A 131 -61.64 24.06 6.62
N PRO A 132 -61.60 22.80 7.10
CA PRO A 132 -62.07 21.67 6.31
C PRO A 132 -63.58 21.79 6.01
N PRO A 133 -64.04 21.24 4.86
CA PRO A 133 -65.46 21.25 4.51
C PRO A 133 -66.30 20.64 5.62
N LYS A 134 -67.42 21.31 5.95
CA LYS A 134 -68.41 20.78 6.88
C LYS A 134 -69.40 19.93 6.07
N PHE A 135 -69.58 18.68 6.49
CA PHE A 135 -70.60 17.78 5.95
C PHE A 135 -71.95 18.08 6.59
#